data_AF-A0A147I8J4-F1
#
_entry.id   AF-A0A147I8J4-F1
#
_cell.length_a   1.000
_cell.length_b   1.000
_cell.length_c   1.000
_cell.angle_alpha   90.00
_cell.angle_beta   90.00
_cell.angle_gamma   90.00
#
_symmetry.space_group_name_H-M   'P 1'
#
loop_
_entity.id
_entity.type
_entity.pdbx_description
1 polymer ?
#
loop_
_entity_poly.entity_id
_entity_poly.type
_entity_poly.pdbx_seq_one_letter_code
_entity_poly.pdbx_strand_id
1 'polypeptide(L)' 'MAYGNDTDYFRHRVAQEQEHARVAPNGAIRRLHLDFAERYERRVAETERRLDITAPSLRA' A
#
# COMPACT_ATOMS: atom_id res chain seq x y z
N MET A 1 9.27 -0.42 -17.33
CA MET A 1 9.57 -0.06 -15.92
C MET A 1 8.98 -1.15 -15.06
N ALA A 2 9.81 -2.10 -14.62
CA ALA A 2 9.39 -3.08 -13.63
C ALA A 2 9.21 -2.32 -12.32
N TYR A 3 8.00 -2.33 -11.75
CA TYR A 3 7.80 -1.88 -10.38
C TYR A 3 8.59 -2.83 -9.49
N GLY A 4 9.87 -2.49 -9.27
CA GLY A 4 10.76 -3.26 -8.41
C GLY A 4 10.21 -3.15 -7.00
N ASN A 5 9.65 -4.27 -6.52
CA ASN A 5 9.02 -4.45 -5.21
C ASN A 5 7.57 -3.93 -5.12
N ASP A 6 6.61 -4.87 -5.21
CA ASP A 6 5.17 -4.65 -4.98
C ASP A 6 4.89 -3.84 -3.71
N THR A 7 5.72 -4.02 -2.67
CA THR A 7 5.63 -3.28 -1.41
C THR A 7 5.87 -1.78 -1.58
N ASP A 8 6.86 -1.40 -2.38
CA ASP A 8 7.21 0.01 -2.62
C ASP A 8 6.11 0.72 -3.41
N TYR A 9 5.56 0.03 -4.41
CA TYR A 9 4.38 0.49 -5.15
C TYR A 9 3.20 0.78 -4.20
N PHE A 10 2.85 -0.15 -3.30
CA PHE A 10 1.74 0.07 -2.39
C PHE A 10 2.01 1.19 -1.38
N ARG A 11 3.23 1.30 -0.85
CA ARG A 11 3.61 2.43 0.04
C ARG A 11 3.49 3.78 -0.66
N HIS A 12 3.93 3.89 -1.92
CA HIS A 12 3.78 5.11 -2.70
C HIS A 12 2.29 5.46 -2.90
N ARG A 13 1.45 4.47 -3.20
CA ARG A 13 -0.01 4.67 -3.36
C ARG A 13 -0.67 5.12 -2.06
N VAL A 14 -0.27 4.58 -0.90
CA VAL A 14 -0.78 5.07 0.42
C VAL A 14 -0.52 6.57 0.57
N ALA A 15 0.71 7.02 0.34
CA ALA A 15 1.06 8.43 0.47
C ALA A 15 0.26 9.32 -0.49
N GLN A 16 0.09 8.91 -1.75
CA GLN A 16 -0.73 9.63 -2.72
C GLN A 16 -2.20 9.74 -2.29
N GLU A 17 -2.83 8.64 -1.86
CA GLU A 17 -4.23 8.67 -1.47
C GLU A 17 -4.43 9.52 -0.19
N GLN A 18 -3.47 9.50 0.75
CA GLN A 18 -3.49 10.39 1.91
C GLN A 18 -3.38 11.87 1.52
N GLU A 19 -2.55 12.21 0.53
CA GLU A 19 -2.46 13.58 0.00
C GLU A 19 -3.75 14.00 -0.68
N HIS A 20 -4.31 13.15 -1.55
CA HIS A 20 -5.60 13.40 -2.20
C HIS A 20 -6.73 13.60 -1.18
N ALA A 21 -6.75 12.82 -0.09
CA ALA A 21 -7.73 12.98 0.98
C ALA A 21 -7.67 14.36 1.66
N ARG A 22 -6.49 15.01 1.70
CA ARG A 22 -6.32 16.36 2.28
C ARG A 22 -6.89 17.45 1.38
N VAL A 23 -6.83 17.27 0.06
CA VAL A 23 -7.30 18.24 -0.93
C VAL A 23 -8.68 17.91 -1.53
N ALA A 24 -9.30 16.83 -1.06
CA ALA A 24 -10.58 16.36 -1.60
C ALA A 24 -11.71 17.40 -1.42
N PRO A 25 -12.53 17.65 -2.45
CA PRO A 25 -13.50 18.74 -2.44
C PRO A 25 -14.72 18.49 -1.53
N ASN A 26 -14.94 17.25 -1.08
CA ASN A 26 -16.00 16.93 -0.13
C ASN A 26 -15.68 15.70 0.72
N GLY A 27 -16.45 15.51 1.79
CA GLY A 27 -16.25 14.42 2.75
C GLY A 27 -16.50 13.01 2.20
N ALA A 28 -17.23 12.85 1.09
CA ALA A 28 -17.43 11.53 0.47
C ALA A 28 -16.17 11.10 -0.32
N ILE A 29 -15.62 12.00 -1.15
CA ILE A 29 -14.40 11.76 -1.90
C ILE A 29 -13.20 11.61 -0.96
N ARG A 30 -13.14 12.42 0.11
CA ARG A 30 -12.15 12.25 1.18
C ARG A 30 -12.18 10.84 1.78
N ARG A 31 -13.38 10.33 2.10
CA ARG A 31 -13.55 8.97 2.65
C ARG A 31 -13.04 7.91 1.67
N LEU A 32 -13.41 8.02 0.38
CA LEU A 32 -12.92 7.09 -0.65
C LEU A 32 -11.39 7.02 -0.71
N HIS A 33 -10.69 8.16 -0.68
CA HIS A 33 -9.23 8.17 -0.67
C HIS A 33 -8.66 7.50 0.60
N LEU A 34 -9.25 7.74 1.76
CA LEU A 34 -8.83 7.08 3.00
C LEU A 34 -9.09 5.56 2.98
N ASP A 35 -10.23 5.12 2.46
CA ASP A 35 -10.54 3.70 2.24
C ASP A 35 -9.51 3.05 1.31
N PHE A 36 -9.09 3.73 0.24
CA PHE A 36 -8.05 3.23 -0.65
C PHE A 36 -6.68 3.16 0.04
N ALA A 37 -6.31 4.18 0.82
CA ALA A 37 -5.07 4.17 1.60
C ALA A 37 -5.02 2.95 2.53
N GLU A 38 -6.09 2.69 3.29
CA GLU A 38 -6.17 1.54 4.19
C GLU A 38 -6.06 0.19 3.45
N ARG A 39 -6.67 0.07 2.26
CA ARG A 39 -6.55 -1.13 1.42
C ARG A 39 -5.12 -1.35 0.95
N TYR A 40 -4.41 -0.28 0.58
CA TYR A 40 -3.00 -0.39 0.19
C TYR A 40 -2.09 -0.73 1.38
N GLU A 41 -2.34 -0.19 2.57
CA GLU A 41 -1.62 -0.59 3.79
C GLU A 41 -1.79 -2.08 4.10
N ARG A 42 -3.02 -2.60 3.95
CA ARG A 42 -3.27 -4.05 4.07
C ARG A 42 -2.46 -4.86 3.06
N ARG A 43 -2.36 -4.39 1.80
CA ARG A 43 -1.54 -5.04 0.77
C ARG A 43 -0.05 -5.01 1.07
N VAL A 44 0.46 -3.92 1.66
CA VAL A 44 1.85 -3.85 2.15
C VAL A 44 2.09 -4.96 3.16
N ALA A 45 1.23 -5.06 4.19
CA ALA A 45 1.36 -6.07 5.23
C ALA A 45 1.24 -7.51 4.69
N GLU A 46 0.35 -7.76 3.73
CA GLU A 46 0.22 -9.07 3.07
C GLU A 46 1.48 -9.44 2.26
N THR A 47 2.02 -8.49 1.49
CA THR A 47 3.22 -8.72 0.69
C THR A 47 4.44 -8.93 1.59
N GLU A 48 4.60 -8.13 2.63
CA GLU A 48 5.69 -8.29 3.61
C GLU A 48 5.64 -9.66 4.30
N ARG A 49 4.45 -10.10 4.73
CA ARG A 49 4.25 -11.45 5.30
C ARG A 49 4.59 -12.54 4.29
N ARG A 50 4.18 -12.39 3.04
CA ARG A 50 4.49 -13.38 2.00
C ARG A 50 5.99 -13.48 1.75
N LEU A 51 6.70 -12.35 1.69
CA LEU A 51 8.16 -12.31 1.54
C LEU A 51 8.85 -13.01 2.72
N ASP A 52 8.41 -12.73 3.96
CA ASP A 52 8.91 -13.36 5.18
C ASP A 52 8.71 -14.89 5.17
N ILE A 53 7.56 -15.38 4.66
CA ILE A 53 7.24 -16.81 4.53
C ILE A 53 8.01 -17.49 3.38
N THR A 54 8.40 -16.77 2.32
CA THR A 54 9.17 -17.34 1.20
C THR A 54 10.69 -17.31 1.38
N ALA A 55 11.21 -16.50 2.31
CA ALA A 55 12.64 -16.45 2.65
C ALA A 55 13.22 -17.50 3.64
N PRO A 56 12.45 -18.33 4.38
CA PRO A 56 13.02 -19.24 5.38
C PRO A 56 13.66 -20.49 4.76
N SER A 57 13.38 -20.80 3.49
CA SER A 57 13.86 -22.01 2.80
C SER A 57 15.27 -21.87 2.20
N LEU A 58 15.87 -20.67 2.23
CA LEU A 58 17.18 -20.37 1.62
C LEU A 58 18.33 -20.26 2.64
N ARG A 59 18.08 -20.62 3.91
CA ARG A 59 19.05 -20.55 5.02
C ARG A 59 19.48 -21.93 5.57
N ALA A 60 19.38 -23.00 4.78
CA ALA A 60 19.88 -24.34 5.13
C ALA A 60 21.25 -24.61 4.50
#